data_AF-A0A6N7JI47-F1
#
_entry.id   AF-A0A6N7JI47-F1
#
_cell.length_a   1.000
_cell.length_b   1.000
_cell.length_c   1.000
_cell.angle_alpha   90.00
_cell.angle_beta   90.00
_cell.angle_gamma   90.00
#
_symmetry.space_group_name_H-M   'P 1'
#
loop_
_entity.id
_entity.type
_entity.pdbx_description
1 polymer ?
#
loop_
_entity_poly.entity_id
_entity_poly.type
_entity_poly.pdbx_seq_one_letter_code
_entity_poly.pdbx_strand_id
1 'polypeptide(L)'
;MKKATALAVTIASFMISGVAHAECTLNDPPTVPDGASAAESDMVAAQKAVKAYVAETQEFLACLEFEGKGKSSGDWTKRYNDASARMEKLAADFNKQLRAYKSK
;
A
#
# COMPACT_ATOMS: atom_id res chain seq x y z
N MET A 1 46.80 43.18 27.90
CA MET A 1 47.10 42.28 26.76
C MET A 1 45.96 41.28 26.65
N LYS A 2 45.01 41.49 25.73
CA LYS A 2 44.69 40.61 24.57
C LYS A 2 44.54 39.14 24.99
N LYS A 3 43.37 38.50 24.89
CA LYS A 3 42.72 38.05 23.64
C LYS A 3 41.22 37.80 23.94
N ALA A 4 40.29 38.57 23.38
CA ALA A 4 39.68 38.37 22.05
C ALA A 4 38.97 37.00 21.92
N THR A 5 37.66 37.09 22.13
CA THR A 5 36.55 36.21 21.76
C THR A 5 36.76 35.50 20.42
N ALA A 6 36.50 34.19 20.38
CA ALA A 6 36.27 33.48 19.12
C ALA A 6 35.15 32.44 19.33
N LEU A 7 33.94 32.87 18.95
CA LEU A 7 32.72 32.07 18.84
C LEU A 7 32.87 31.16 17.61
N ALA A 8 33.15 29.86 17.81
CA ALA A 8 33.18 28.90 16.72
C ALA A 8 31.75 28.40 16.46
N VAL A 9 31.09 28.98 15.45
CA VAL A 9 29.81 28.55 14.92
C VAL A 9 30.04 27.26 14.12
N THR A 10 29.74 26.11 14.71
CA THR A 10 29.65 24.84 13.97
C THR A 10 28.34 24.84 13.18
N ILE A 11 28.47 24.99 11.86
CA ILE A 11 27.37 24.88 10.90
C ILE A 11 26.88 23.43 10.92
N ALA A 12 25.70 23.21 11.51
CA ALA A 12 24.97 21.96 11.40
C ALA A 12 24.37 21.87 10.00
N SER A 13 25.06 21.18 9.09
CA SER A 13 24.54 20.83 7.78
C SER A 13 23.43 19.80 7.96
N PHE A 14 22.19 20.26 8.12
CA PHE A 14 21.02 19.42 7.89
C PHE A 14 21.01 19.06 6.40
N MET A 15 21.56 17.89 6.08
CA MET A 15 21.30 17.24 4.80
C MET A 15 19.78 17.09 4.69
N ILE A 16 19.22 17.77 3.70
CA ILE A 16 17.83 17.63 3.30
C ILE A 16 17.65 16.18 2.90
N SER A 17 16.98 15.40 3.75
CA SER A 17 16.42 14.11 3.36
C SER A 17 15.37 14.40 2.29
N GLY A 18 15.79 14.47 1.03
CA GLY A 18 14.87 14.38 -0.10
C GLY A 18 14.11 13.08 0.08
N VAL A 19 12.79 13.18 0.24
CA VAL A 19 11.91 12.02 0.18
C VAL A 19 12.11 11.39 -1.19
N ALA A 20 12.92 10.36 -1.26
CA ALA A 20 12.94 9.46 -2.40
C ALA A 20 11.57 8.77 -2.39
N HIS A 21 10.61 9.33 -3.12
CA HIS A 21 9.38 8.64 -3.40
C HIS A 21 9.76 7.42 -4.24
N ALA A 22 9.72 6.24 -3.63
CA ALA A 22 9.73 5.00 -4.38
C ALA A 22 8.60 5.06 -5.41
N GLU A 23 8.85 4.52 -6.60
CA GLU A 23 7.82 4.30 -7.61
C GLU A 23 6.60 3.63 -6.97
N CYS A 24 5.39 4.14 -7.22
CA CYS A 24 4.19 3.52 -6.64
C CYS A 24 4.06 2.09 -7.18
N THR A 25 4.18 1.08 -6.32
CA THR A 25 4.05 -0.34 -6.70
C THR A 25 2.99 -1.02 -5.86
N LEU A 26 2.24 -1.93 -6.48
CA LEU A 26 1.25 -2.77 -5.83
C LEU A 26 1.51 -4.22 -6.26
N ASN A 27 1.64 -5.11 -5.30
CA ASN A 27 1.79 -6.54 -5.51
C ASN A 27 0.55 -7.14 -6.17
N ASP A 28 0.62 -8.44 -6.49
CA ASP A 28 -0.55 -9.17 -6.95
C ASP A 28 -1.51 -9.54 -5.81
N PRO A 29 -2.82 -9.63 -6.08
CA PRO A 29 -3.79 -10.05 -5.08
C PRO A 29 -3.45 -11.46 -4.59
N PRO A 30 -3.60 -11.74 -3.29
CA PRO A 30 -3.41 -13.08 -2.77
C PRO A 30 -4.44 -14.05 -3.34
N THR A 31 -4.09 -15.33 -3.38
CA THR A 31 -5.04 -16.40 -3.73
C THR A 31 -6.07 -16.61 -2.63
N VAL A 32 -7.34 -16.80 -3.02
CA VAL A 32 -8.41 -17.16 -2.10
C VAL A 32 -8.67 -18.67 -2.23
N PRO A 33 -8.55 -19.46 -1.14
CA PRO A 33 -8.83 -20.89 -1.18
C PRO A 33 -10.33 -21.18 -1.37
N ASP A 34 -10.65 -22.36 -1.89
CA ASP A 34 -12.04 -22.80 -2.04
C ASP A 34 -12.67 -23.07 -0.67
N GLY A 35 -13.65 -22.25 -0.29
CA GLY A 35 -14.34 -22.35 0.99
C GLY A 35 -15.06 -23.69 1.17
N ALA A 36 -15.45 -24.37 0.08
CA ALA A 36 -16.11 -25.68 0.11
C ALA A 36 -15.15 -26.85 0.43
N SER A 37 -13.83 -26.63 0.46
CA SER A 37 -12.84 -27.68 0.78
C SER A 37 -11.71 -27.23 1.73
N ALA A 38 -11.51 -25.92 1.91
CA ALA A 38 -10.45 -25.36 2.76
C ALA A 38 -10.57 -25.71 4.25
N ALA A 39 -9.42 -25.81 4.92
CA ALA A 39 -9.31 -25.86 6.37
C ALA A 39 -9.49 -24.47 7.00
N GLU A 40 -9.83 -24.43 8.30
CA GLU A 40 -9.98 -23.17 9.04
C GLU A 40 -8.71 -22.31 8.98
N SER A 41 -7.55 -22.95 9.17
CA SER A 41 -6.24 -22.27 9.13
C SER A 41 -6.01 -21.55 7.80
N ASP A 42 -6.45 -22.15 6.69
CA ASP A 42 -6.28 -21.59 5.35
C ASP A 42 -7.20 -20.38 5.14
N MET A 43 -8.45 -20.47 5.62
CA MET A 43 -9.39 -19.35 5.57
C MET A 43 -8.93 -18.17 6.44
N VAL A 44 -8.34 -18.44 7.60
CA VAL A 44 -7.74 -17.40 8.47
C VAL A 44 -6.52 -16.78 7.81
N ALA A 45 -5.64 -17.58 7.19
CA ALA A 45 -4.49 -17.09 6.44
C ALA A 45 -4.93 -16.20 5.26
N ALA A 46 -5.94 -16.64 4.49
CA ALA A 46 -6.53 -15.87 3.41
C ALA A 46 -7.12 -14.54 3.91
N GLN A 47 -7.82 -14.53 5.05
CA GLN A 47 -8.33 -13.29 5.64
C GLN A 47 -7.21 -12.29 5.97
N LYS A 48 -6.11 -12.76 6.55
CA LYS A 48 -4.95 -11.92 6.87
C LYS A 48 -4.31 -11.37 5.60
N ALA A 49 -4.13 -12.20 4.58
CA ALA A 49 -3.56 -11.79 3.30
C ALA A 49 -4.44 -10.75 2.59
N VAL A 50 -5.77 -10.95 2.57
CA VAL A 50 -6.72 -9.98 1.99
C VAL A 50 -6.64 -8.63 2.73
N LYS A 51 -6.57 -8.64 4.07
CA LYS A 51 -6.41 -7.40 4.85
C LYS A 51 -5.09 -6.68 4.54
N ALA A 52 -3.99 -7.43 4.42
CA ALA A 52 -2.70 -6.86 4.05
C ALA A 52 -2.74 -6.23 2.65
N TYR A 53 -3.34 -6.92 1.68
CA TYR A 53 -3.50 -6.40 0.33
C TYR A 53 -4.39 -5.14 0.27
N VAL A 54 -5.44 -5.06 1.09
CA VAL A 54 -6.28 -3.85 1.19
C VAL A 54 -5.45 -2.67 1.72
N ALA A 55 -4.65 -2.87 2.77
CA ALA A 55 -3.78 -1.82 3.31
C ALA A 55 -2.74 -1.37 2.27
N GLU A 56 -2.07 -2.32 1.60
CA GLU A 56 -1.11 -2.03 0.54
C GLU A 56 -1.76 -1.29 -0.64
N THR A 57 -2.98 -1.68 -1.02
CA THR A 57 -3.75 -0.98 -2.06
C THR A 57 -4.03 0.46 -1.64
N GLN A 58 -4.43 0.72 -0.40
CA GLN A 58 -4.69 2.08 0.08
C GLN A 58 -3.44 2.96 0.04
N GLU A 59 -2.29 2.41 0.45
CA GLU A 59 -1.00 3.10 0.35
C GLU A 59 -0.63 3.40 -1.10
N PHE A 60 -0.85 2.44 -2.00
CA PHE A 60 -0.65 2.61 -3.44
C PHE A 60 -1.55 3.70 -4.03
N LEU A 61 -2.84 3.72 -3.69
CA LEU A 61 -3.79 4.73 -4.17
C LEU A 61 -3.39 6.13 -3.69
N ALA A 62 -2.99 6.29 -2.43
CA ALA A 62 -2.50 7.56 -1.90
C ALA A 62 -1.19 8.01 -2.60
N CYS A 63 -0.32 7.07 -2.93
CA CYS A 63 0.89 7.33 -3.72
C CYS A 63 0.55 7.84 -5.13
N LEU A 64 -0.37 7.17 -5.83
CA LEU A 64 -0.82 7.59 -7.16
C LEU A 64 -1.51 8.96 -7.15
N GLU A 65 -2.31 9.25 -6.13
CA GLU A 65 -2.91 10.57 -5.96
C GLU A 65 -1.85 11.66 -5.84
N PHE A 66 -0.76 11.38 -5.12
CA PHE A 66 0.39 12.29 -5.01
C PHE A 66 1.10 12.48 -6.36
N GLU A 67 1.40 11.40 -7.09
CA GLU A 67 1.99 11.46 -8.44
C GLU A 67 1.09 12.21 -9.44
N GLY A 68 -0.23 12.07 -9.29
CA GLY A 68 -1.25 12.66 -10.14
C GLY A 68 -1.56 14.14 -9.85
N LYS A 69 -1.05 14.73 -8.77
CA LYS A 69 -1.35 16.13 -8.41
C LYS A 69 -0.95 17.09 -9.55
N GLY A 70 -1.92 17.88 -10.02
CA GLY A 70 -1.72 18.84 -11.12
C GLY A 70 -1.61 18.20 -12.51
N LYS A 71 -1.81 16.88 -12.63
CA LYS A 71 -1.81 16.14 -13.91
C LYS A 71 -3.25 15.80 -14.29
N SER A 72 -3.74 16.35 -15.40
CA SER A 72 -5.14 16.19 -15.82
C SER A 72 -5.44 14.88 -16.57
N SER A 73 -4.45 14.07 -16.96
CA SER A 73 -4.73 12.82 -17.68
C SER A 73 -3.62 11.76 -17.65
N GLY A 74 -4.07 10.51 -17.77
CA GLY A 74 -3.39 9.43 -18.46
C GLY A 74 -3.24 8.15 -17.66
N ASP A 75 -2.18 8.11 -16.86
CA ASP A 75 -1.67 6.85 -16.29
C ASP A 75 -2.13 6.62 -14.84
N TRP A 76 -2.02 7.64 -13.98
CA TRP A 76 -2.36 7.49 -12.56
C TRP A 76 -3.83 7.13 -12.34
N THR A 77 -4.77 7.76 -13.06
CA THR A 77 -6.21 7.47 -12.94
C THR A 77 -6.53 6.05 -13.41
N LYS A 78 -5.87 5.58 -14.48
CA LYS A 78 -6.05 4.21 -14.97
C LYS A 78 -5.52 3.20 -13.94
N ARG A 79 -4.34 3.43 -13.37
CA ARG A 79 -3.74 2.59 -12.34
C ARG A 79 -4.55 2.59 -11.04
N TYR A 80 -5.12 3.74 -10.67
CA TYR A 80 -6.02 3.89 -9.53
C TYR A 80 -7.28 3.03 -9.70
N ASN A 81 -7.94 3.15 -10.86
CA ASN A 81 -9.15 2.39 -11.17
C ASN A 81 -8.88 0.89 -11.25
N ASP A 82 -7.75 0.49 -11.86
CA ASP A 82 -7.34 -0.91 -11.95
C ASP A 82 -7.07 -1.53 -10.57
N ALA A 83 -6.32 -0.84 -9.71
CA ALA A 83 -6.06 -1.30 -8.34
C ALA A 83 -7.36 -1.40 -7.51
N SER A 84 -8.25 -0.41 -7.65
CA SER A 84 -9.57 -0.43 -7.01
C SER A 84 -10.39 -1.63 -7.47
N ALA A 85 -10.46 -1.89 -8.78
CA ALA A 85 -11.18 -3.04 -9.34
C ALA A 85 -10.58 -4.39 -8.90
N ARG A 86 -9.24 -4.51 -8.85
CA ARG A 86 -8.55 -5.71 -8.33
C ARG A 86 -8.89 -5.96 -6.86
N MET A 87 -8.89 -4.92 -6.04
CA MET A 87 -9.26 -5.01 -4.61
C MET A 87 -10.73 -5.40 -4.42
N GLU A 88 -11.65 -4.77 -5.15
CA GLU A 88 -13.08 -5.11 -5.11
C GLU A 88 -13.33 -6.56 -5.52
N LYS A 89 -12.69 -7.01 -6.61
CA LYS A 89 -12.78 -8.40 -7.06
C LYS A 89 -12.27 -9.37 -6.00
N LEU A 90 -11.10 -9.11 -5.41
CA LEU A 90 -10.55 -9.95 -4.35
C LEU A 90 -11.50 -10.03 -3.15
N ALA A 91 -12.08 -8.90 -2.73
CA ALA A 91 -13.04 -8.87 -1.64
C ALA A 91 -14.32 -9.66 -1.97
N ALA A 92 -14.83 -9.55 -3.20
CA ALA A 92 -15.98 -10.32 -3.65
C ALA A 92 -15.70 -11.84 -3.65
N ASP A 93 -14.53 -12.24 -4.17
CA ASP A 93 -14.10 -13.64 -4.21
C ASP A 93 -13.93 -14.19 -2.78
N PHE A 94 -13.25 -13.45 -1.90
CA PHE A 94 -13.09 -13.84 -0.50
C PHE A 94 -14.45 -13.98 0.20
N ASN A 95 -15.38 -13.04 0.01
CA ASN A 95 -16.71 -13.11 0.60
C ASN A 95 -17.55 -14.29 0.07
N LYS A 96 -17.39 -14.65 -1.22
CA LYS A 96 -18.01 -15.84 -1.79
C LYS A 96 -17.48 -17.11 -1.10
N GLN A 97 -16.17 -17.24 -0.99
CA GLN A 97 -15.56 -18.42 -0.37
C GLN A 97 -15.80 -18.49 1.13
N LEU A 98 -15.81 -17.35 1.83
CA LEU A 98 -16.17 -17.30 3.24
C LEU A 98 -17.61 -17.79 3.49
N ARG A 99 -18.56 -17.47 2.60
CA ARG A 99 -19.92 -18.02 2.69
C ARG A 99 -19.93 -19.52 2.46
N ALA A 100 -19.25 -20.01 1.44
CA ALA A 100 -19.13 -21.44 1.17
C ALA A 100 -18.55 -22.20 2.37
N TYR A 101 -17.51 -21.67 3.01
CA TYR A 101 -16.93 -22.23 4.23
C TYR A 101 -17.92 -22.29 5.39
N LYS A 102 -18.69 -21.21 5.61
CA LYS A 102 -19.69 -21.12 6.68
C LYS A 102 -20.93 -22.00 6.46
N SER A 103 -21.12 -22.50 5.24
CA SER A 103 -22.25 -23.36 4.88
C SER A 103 -21.90 -24.86 4.86
N LYS A 104 -20.65 -25.21 5.18
CA LYS A 104 -20.25 -26.59 5.51
C LYS A 104 -20.77 -26.99 6.87
#